data_AF-A0AAV7LVH0-F1
#
_entry.id   AF-A0AAV7LVH0-F1
#
_cell.length_a   1.000
_cell.length_b   1.000
_cell.length_c   1.000
_cell.angle_alpha   90.00
_cell.angle_beta   90.00
_cell.angle_gamma   90.00
#
_symmetry.space_group_name_H-M   'P 1'
#
loop_
_entity.id
_entity.type
_entity.pdbx_description
1 polymer ?
#
loop_
_entity_poly.entity_id
_entity_poly.type
_entity_poly.pdbx_seq_one_letter_code
_entity_poly.pdbx_strand_id
1 'polypeptide(L)'
;MVVFGSQACVVPKCPLGHEHPTVVFGTRACVAPKCPLGHEHPTVVLGSRACVAPKCPLGHEHRTVVFGTRACIAPKCPLDHEHPTVVFGTRACVAPKCPLGHEHLTVVFGTRACVAPKCPLGHEHPTVVFGTRACVAPKRPFGHEHPTVEFRS
;
A
#
# COMPACT_ATOMS: atom_id res chain seq x y z
N MET A 1 13.39 12.26 -0.76
CA MET A 1 12.76 13.47 -0.17
C MET A 1 12.23 13.16 1.23
N VAL A 2 12.46 14.07 2.19
CA VAL A 2 11.89 13.98 3.55
C VAL A 2 11.08 15.24 3.85
N VAL A 3 9.86 15.09 4.38
CA VAL A 3 8.97 16.22 4.72
C VAL A 3 8.42 16.09 6.14
N PHE A 4 8.41 17.19 6.87
CA PHE A 4 7.88 17.30 8.23
C PHE A 4 6.81 18.39 8.31
N GLY A 5 5.79 18.19 9.14
CA GLY A 5 4.81 19.24 9.46
C GLY A 5 3.55 18.68 10.11
N SER A 6 2.73 19.53 10.73
CA SER A 6 1.44 19.07 11.28
C SER A 6 0.50 18.56 10.18
N GLN A 7 0.61 19.11 8.98
CA GLN A 7 -0.04 18.67 7.75
C GLN A 7 1.01 18.53 6.65
N ALA A 8 1.47 17.31 6.41
CA ALA A 8 2.52 17.02 5.44
C ALA A 8 1.91 16.20 4.29
N CYS A 9 1.69 16.85 3.14
CA CYS A 9 1.10 16.24 1.96
C CYS A 9 2.03 16.43 0.76
N VAL A 10 2.42 15.33 0.11
CA VAL A 10 3.33 15.38 -1.04
C VAL A 10 2.85 14.51 -2.20
N VAL A 11 3.15 14.99 -3.40
CA VAL A 11 2.84 14.30 -4.67
C VAL A 11 4.13 14.25 -5.48
N PRO A 12 5.08 13.37 -5.13
CA PRO A 12 6.30 13.22 -5.91
C PRO A 12 5.95 12.73 -7.31
N LYS A 13 6.54 13.39 -8.32
CA LYS A 13 6.42 13.02 -9.73
C LYS A 13 7.77 12.52 -10.19
N CYS A 14 7.85 11.29 -10.69
CA CYS A 14 9.08 10.73 -11.25
C CYS A 14 8.76 10.20 -12.66
N PRO A 15 9.12 10.95 -13.72
CA PRO A 15 8.72 10.60 -15.08
C PRO A 15 9.49 9.39 -15.66
N LEU A 16 10.74 9.17 -15.27
CA LEU A 16 11.61 8.09 -15.75
C LEU A 16 12.47 7.54 -14.59
N GLY A 17 12.70 6.22 -14.61
CA GLY A 17 13.08 5.40 -13.47
C GLY A 17 14.40 5.75 -12.81
N HIS A 18 14.31 6.14 -11.53
CA HIS A 18 15.38 6.02 -10.54
C HIS A 18 14.74 5.92 -9.16
N GLU A 19 15.53 5.43 -8.20
CA GLU A 19 15.12 5.33 -6.80
C GLU A 19 14.73 6.70 -6.26
N HIS A 20 13.49 6.83 -5.80
CA HIS A 20 13.04 8.09 -5.20
C HIS A 20 12.41 7.84 -3.82
N PRO A 21 13.24 7.63 -2.78
CA PRO A 21 12.74 7.42 -1.43
C PRO A 21 11.95 8.63 -0.95
N THR A 22 10.73 8.39 -0.47
CA THR A 22 9.87 9.44 0.07
C THR A 22 9.53 9.12 1.52
N VAL A 23 9.88 10.03 2.43
CA VAL A 23 9.56 9.91 3.85
C VAL A 23 8.77 11.12 4.31
N VAL A 24 7.62 10.91 4.95
CA VAL A 24 6.74 11.99 5.40
C VAL A 24 6.29 11.78 6.83
N PHE A 25 6.43 12.84 7.63
CA PHE A 25 6.08 12.87 9.05
C PHE A 25 5.09 13.99 9.35
N GLY A 26 4.01 13.67 10.08
CA GLY A 26 3.07 14.68 10.54
C GLY A 26 1.84 14.15 11.24
N THR A 27 1.10 14.98 11.98
CA THR A 27 -0.21 14.57 12.54
C THR A 27 -1.18 14.12 11.45
N ARG A 28 -1.15 14.78 10.29
CA ARG A 28 -1.79 14.34 9.04
C ARG A 28 -0.70 14.23 7.98
N ALA A 29 -0.40 13.02 7.55
CA ALA A 29 0.66 12.74 6.59
C ALA A 29 0.08 12.00 5.38
N CYS A 30 0.31 12.53 4.17
CA CYS A 30 -0.25 11.98 2.94
C CYS A 30 0.80 11.95 1.82
N VAL A 31 0.91 10.83 1.11
CA VAL A 31 1.79 10.70 -0.06
C VAL A 31 0.99 10.10 -1.23
N ALA A 32 1.07 10.72 -2.40
CA ALA A 32 0.47 10.19 -3.62
C ALA A 32 1.48 10.26 -4.78
N PRO A 33 2.45 9.34 -4.83
CA PRO A 33 3.43 9.35 -5.90
C PRO A 33 2.76 9.08 -7.26
N LYS A 34 3.26 9.75 -8.29
CA LYS A 34 2.85 9.57 -9.68
C LYS A 34 4.08 9.27 -10.54
N CYS A 35 4.24 8.00 -10.90
CA CYS A 35 5.40 7.54 -11.67
C CYS A 35 4.88 6.73 -12.87
N PRO A 36 5.00 7.22 -14.12
CA PRO A 36 4.56 6.51 -15.32
C PRO A 36 5.24 5.15 -15.49
N LEU A 37 6.55 5.11 -15.23
CA LEU A 37 7.45 3.96 -15.25
C LEU A 37 8.33 4.04 -13.99
N GLY A 38 8.16 3.12 -13.04
CA GLY A 38 8.90 3.11 -11.77
C GLY A 38 9.72 1.82 -11.62
N HIS A 39 11.03 1.96 -11.37
CA HIS A 39 11.86 0.83 -10.95
C HIS A 39 11.73 0.59 -9.45
N GLU A 40 12.14 1.55 -8.62
CA GLU A 40 12.02 1.44 -7.15
C GLU A 40 11.54 2.75 -6.51
N HIS A 41 10.53 2.67 -5.64
CA HIS A 41 10.01 3.86 -4.95
C HIS A 41 9.59 3.56 -3.50
N PRO A 42 10.57 3.41 -2.58
CA PRO A 42 10.28 3.18 -1.18
C PRO A 42 9.59 4.41 -0.58
N THR A 43 8.41 4.19 0.00
CA THR A 43 7.61 5.24 0.64
C THR A 43 7.36 4.90 2.09
N VAL A 44 7.73 5.80 3.00
CA VAL A 44 7.48 5.69 4.44
C VAL A 44 6.65 6.87 4.91
N VAL A 45 5.51 6.61 5.56
CA VAL A 45 4.63 7.67 6.08
C VAL A 45 4.29 7.40 7.53
N LEU A 46 4.54 8.39 8.39
CA LEU A 46 4.24 8.32 9.81
C LEU A 46 3.33 9.49 10.23
N GLY A 47 2.21 9.17 10.87
CA GLY A 47 1.31 10.18 11.39
C GLY A 47 0.06 9.65 12.07
N SER A 48 -0.61 10.45 12.92
CA SER A 48 -1.87 10.02 13.55
C SER A 48 -2.93 9.66 12.50
N ARG A 49 -2.95 10.38 11.38
CA ARG A 49 -3.66 10.02 10.14
C ARG A 49 -2.63 9.95 9.02
N ALA A 50 -2.33 8.73 8.56
CA ALA A 50 -1.34 8.48 7.53
C ALA A 50 -2.00 7.80 6.32
N CYS A 51 -1.82 8.38 5.12
CA CYS A 51 -2.47 7.90 3.90
C CYS A 51 -1.49 7.82 2.73
N VAL A 52 -1.48 6.71 1.99
CA VAL A 52 -0.66 6.54 0.80
C VAL A 52 -1.50 6.06 -0.39
N ALA A 53 -1.39 6.74 -1.53
CA ALA A 53 -2.17 6.44 -2.74
C ALA A 53 -1.30 6.57 -4.00
N PRO A 54 -0.39 5.62 -4.25
CA PRO A 54 0.48 5.64 -5.41
C PRO A 54 -0.33 5.37 -6.68
N LYS A 55 0.08 6.02 -7.76
CA LYS A 55 -0.43 5.80 -9.12
C LYS A 55 0.74 5.53 -10.04
N CYS A 56 0.95 4.26 -10.38
CA CYS A 56 2.01 3.82 -11.27
C CYS A 56 1.42 2.95 -12.39
N PRO A 57 1.29 3.45 -13.63
CA PRO A 57 0.83 2.67 -14.78
C PRO A 57 1.61 1.37 -15.00
N LEU A 58 2.94 1.46 -14.89
CA LEU A 58 3.90 0.36 -15.01
C LEU A 58 4.90 0.45 -13.85
N GLY A 59 4.87 -0.55 -12.95
CA GLY A 59 5.75 -0.64 -11.79
C GLY A 59 6.54 -1.94 -11.79
N HIS A 60 7.83 -1.87 -11.47
CA HIS A 60 8.65 -3.05 -11.18
C HIS A 60 8.63 -3.35 -9.68
N GLU A 61 9.11 -2.45 -8.84
CA GLU A 61 9.15 -2.65 -7.38
C GLU A 61 8.68 -1.41 -6.61
N HIS A 62 7.69 -1.58 -5.73
CA HIS A 62 7.23 -0.49 -4.87
C HIS A 62 7.06 -0.94 -3.42
N ARG A 63 7.95 -0.51 -2.53
CA ARG A 63 7.80 -0.75 -1.10
C ARG A 63 7.06 0.38 -0.41
N THR A 64 6.00 0.06 0.33
CA THR A 64 5.25 1.06 1.10
C THR A 64 5.09 0.65 2.54
N VAL A 65 5.48 1.54 3.46
CA VAL A 65 5.29 1.35 4.89
C VAL A 65 4.54 2.55 5.48
N VAL A 66 3.44 2.28 6.17
CA VAL A 66 2.60 3.33 6.75
C VAL A 66 2.31 3.04 8.21
N PHE A 67 2.53 4.04 9.06
CA PHE A 67 2.30 3.98 10.50
C PHE A 67 1.34 5.10 10.93
N GLY A 68 0.32 4.75 11.68
CA GLY A 68 -0.58 5.75 12.25
C GLY A 68 -1.75 5.23 13.04
N THR A 69 -2.38 6.07 13.86
CA THR A 69 -3.63 5.68 14.55
C THR A 69 -4.72 5.31 13.55
N ARG A 70 -4.77 6.04 12.43
CA ARG A 70 -5.51 5.70 11.21
C ARG A 70 -4.53 5.64 10.06
N ALA A 71 -4.29 4.45 9.53
CA ALA A 71 -3.34 4.19 8.46
C ALA A 71 -4.06 3.58 7.26
N CYS A 72 -3.92 4.19 6.08
CA CYS A 72 -4.62 3.75 4.88
C CYS A 72 -3.69 3.70 3.67
N ILE A 73 -3.78 2.64 2.86
CA ILE A 73 -3.10 2.54 1.56
C ILE A 73 -4.09 2.11 0.47
N ALA A 74 -4.07 2.82 -0.66
CA ALA A 74 -4.87 2.50 -1.84
C ALA A 74 -4.05 2.67 -3.13
N PRO A 75 -3.14 1.73 -3.44
CA PRO A 75 -2.37 1.79 -4.66
C PRO A 75 -3.25 1.53 -5.88
N LYS A 76 -2.93 2.19 -7.00
CA LYS A 76 -3.56 1.98 -8.30
C LYS A 76 -2.45 1.74 -9.33
N CYS A 77 -2.23 0.48 -9.66
CA CYS A 77 -1.21 0.06 -10.61
C CYS A 77 -1.81 -0.92 -11.63
N PRO A 78 -2.11 -0.48 -12.87
CA PRO A 78 -2.59 -1.32 -13.96
C PRO A 78 -1.77 -2.59 -14.18
N LEU A 79 -0.43 -2.45 -14.18
CA LEU A 79 0.54 -3.51 -14.37
C LEU A 79 1.68 -3.35 -13.35
N ASP A 80 1.87 -4.36 -12.51
CA ASP A 80 2.86 -4.34 -11.41
C ASP A 80 3.57 -5.69 -11.29
N HIS A 81 4.87 -5.68 -10.96
CA HIS A 81 5.64 -6.91 -10.70
C HIS A 81 5.67 -7.24 -9.21
N GLU A 82 6.18 -6.34 -8.37
CA GLU A 82 6.25 -6.51 -6.92
C GLU A 82 5.88 -5.25 -6.13
N HIS A 83 4.93 -5.35 -5.19
CA HIS A 83 4.60 -4.19 -4.33
C HIS A 83 4.40 -4.58 -2.85
N PRO A 84 5.47 -4.84 -2.09
CA PRO A 84 5.35 -5.13 -0.67
C PRO A 84 4.76 -3.94 0.10
N THR A 85 3.66 -4.20 0.80
CA THR A 85 2.87 -3.20 1.52
C THR A 85 2.74 -3.59 2.98
N VAL A 86 3.18 -2.71 3.88
CA VAL A 86 3.08 -2.92 5.33
C VAL A 86 2.36 -1.75 5.99
N VAL A 87 1.31 -2.05 6.77
CA VAL A 87 0.51 -1.03 7.46
C VAL A 87 0.36 -1.35 8.92
N PHE A 88 0.64 -0.36 9.76
CA PHE A 88 0.45 -0.43 11.21
C PHE A 88 -0.49 0.68 11.68
N GLY A 89 -1.51 0.30 12.43
CA GLY A 89 -2.37 1.29 13.06
C GLY A 89 -3.53 0.76 13.87
N THR A 90 -4.12 1.59 14.74
CA THR A 90 -5.34 1.22 15.47
C THR A 90 -6.50 0.90 14.50
N ARG A 91 -6.59 1.68 13.42
CA ARG A 91 -7.40 1.39 12.24
C ARG A 91 -6.50 1.36 11.02
N ALA A 92 -6.30 0.17 10.47
CA ALA A 92 -5.43 -0.05 9.33
C ALA A 92 -6.24 -0.58 8.13
N CYS A 93 -6.14 0.07 6.98
CA CYS A 93 -6.91 -0.30 5.79
C CYS A 93 -6.02 -0.35 4.54
N VAL A 94 -6.15 -1.43 3.76
CA VAL A 94 -5.42 -1.62 2.49
C VAL A 94 -6.39 -2.01 1.39
N ALA A 95 -6.39 -1.26 0.29
CA ALA A 95 -7.31 -1.47 -0.84
C ALA A 95 -6.61 -1.31 -2.20
N PRO A 96 -5.73 -2.25 -2.58
CA PRO A 96 -5.02 -2.19 -3.85
C PRO A 96 -5.97 -2.45 -5.02
N LYS A 97 -5.69 -1.77 -6.13
CA LYS A 97 -6.36 -1.97 -7.41
C LYS A 97 -5.31 -2.25 -8.47
N CYS A 98 -5.12 -3.53 -8.77
CA CYS A 98 -4.15 -3.98 -9.76
C CYS A 98 -4.80 -5.00 -10.73
N PRO A 99 -5.28 -4.54 -11.91
CA PRO A 99 -5.82 -5.38 -12.98
C PRO A 99 -4.94 -6.58 -13.34
N LEU A 100 -3.64 -6.34 -13.55
CA LEU A 100 -2.63 -7.31 -13.95
C LEU A 100 -1.46 -7.17 -12.98
N GLY A 101 -1.14 -8.21 -12.21
CA GLY A 101 -0.07 -8.15 -11.21
C GLY A 101 0.50 -9.52 -10.93
N HIS A 102 1.83 -9.60 -10.78
CA HIS A 102 2.53 -10.86 -10.51
C HIS A 102 2.54 -11.18 -9.01
N GLU A 103 3.14 -10.34 -8.18
CA GLU A 103 3.29 -10.61 -6.74
C GLU A 103 2.97 -9.38 -5.86
N HIS A 104 2.11 -9.55 -4.86
CA HIS A 104 1.79 -8.49 -3.91
C HIS A 104 1.67 -9.00 -2.48
N LEU A 105 2.71 -8.79 -1.68
CA LEU A 105 2.65 -9.04 -0.25
C LEU A 105 1.97 -7.88 0.48
N THR A 106 0.87 -8.16 1.15
CA THR A 106 0.18 -7.20 2.03
C THR A 106 0.21 -7.68 3.46
N VAL A 107 0.82 -6.90 4.35
CA VAL A 107 0.83 -7.16 5.80
C VAL A 107 0.17 -5.99 6.53
N VAL A 108 -0.85 -6.30 7.34
CA VAL A 108 -1.64 -5.29 8.05
C VAL A 108 -1.75 -5.65 9.53
N PHE A 109 -1.35 -4.72 10.39
CA PHE A 109 -1.45 -4.83 11.83
C PHE A 109 -2.36 -3.73 12.38
N GLY A 110 -3.36 -4.12 13.17
CA GLY A 110 -4.19 -3.15 13.86
C GLY A 110 -5.32 -3.74 14.68
N THR A 111 -5.84 -2.99 15.65
CA THR A 111 -7.05 -3.44 16.38
C THR A 111 -8.22 -3.64 15.43
N ARG A 112 -8.38 -2.75 14.45
CA ARG A 112 -9.27 -2.94 13.28
C ARG A 112 -8.45 -2.93 12.01
N ALA A 113 -8.36 -4.07 11.34
CA ALA A 113 -7.55 -4.26 10.15
C ALA A 113 -8.43 -4.73 8.98
N CYS A 114 -8.41 -4.01 7.86
CA CYS A 114 -9.23 -4.33 6.70
C CYS A 114 -8.39 -4.39 5.42
N VAL A 115 -8.55 -5.45 4.64
CA VAL A 115 -7.87 -5.63 3.34
C VAL A 115 -8.90 -5.96 2.27
N ALA A 116 -8.95 -5.15 1.20
CA ALA A 116 -9.94 -5.30 0.12
C ALA A 116 -9.31 -5.12 -1.26
N PRO A 117 -8.51 -6.10 -1.73
CA PRO A 117 -7.85 -6.04 -3.02
C PRO A 117 -8.86 -6.22 -4.17
N LYS A 118 -8.63 -5.50 -5.26
CA LYS A 118 -9.37 -5.66 -6.52
C LYS A 118 -8.39 -5.99 -7.64
N CYS A 119 -8.16 -7.27 -7.86
CA CYS A 119 -7.16 -7.78 -8.80
C CYS A 119 -7.73 -8.94 -9.64
N PRO A 120 -8.35 -8.67 -10.80
CA PRO A 120 -9.09 -9.64 -11.59
C PRO A 120 -8.25 -10.68 -12.36
N LEU A 121 -6.93 -10.54 -12.50
CA LEU A 121 -6.08 -11.45 -13.30
C LEU A 121 -4.69 -11.68 -12.66
N GLY A 122 -4.54 -11.48 -11.34
CA GLY A 122 -3.24 -11.59 -10.67
C GLY A 122 -2.80 -13.04 -10.39
N HIS A 123 -1.49 -13.26 -10.26
CA HIS A 123 -0.89 -14.56 -9.96
C HIS A 123 -0.85 -14.86 -8.44
N GLU A 124 -0.16 -14.03 -7.65
CA GLU A 124 0.10 -14.29 -6.22
C GLU A 124 -0.11 -13.01 -5.39
N HIS A 125 -0.87 -13.07 -4.29
CA HIS A 125 -1.11 -11.87 -3.45
C HIS A 125 -1.15 -12.21 -1.95
N PRO A 126 -0.08 -12.78 -1.35
CA PRO A 126 -0.10 -13.17 0.05
C PRO A 126 -0.57 -12.02 0.97
N THR A 127 -1.59 -12.30 1.79
CA THR A 127 -2.17 -11.32 2.69
C THR A 127 -2.10 -11.81 4.12
N VAL A 128 -1.44 -11.06 4.99
CA VAL A 128 -1.36 -11.35 6.42
C VAL A 128 -1.99 -10.22 7.20
N VAL A 129 -2.99 -10.56 8.02
CA VAL A 129 -3.73 -9.57 8.81
C VAL A 129 -3.73 -9.95 10.27
N PHE A 130 -3.30 -9.04 11.13
CA PHE A 130 -3.32 -9.18 12.58
C PHE A 130 -4.24 -8.13 13.20
N GLY A 131 -5.20 -8.57 14.00
CA GLY A 131 -6.07 -7.67 14.72
C GLY A 131 -7.26 -8.29 15.41
N THR A 132 -7.71 -7.64 16.49
CA THR A 132 -8.95 -8.04 17.21
C THR A 132 -10.18 -8.08 16.30
N ARG A 133 -10.19 -7.23 15.27
CA ARG A 133 -11.20 -7.22 14.20
C ARG A 133 -10.47 -7.13 12.86
N ALA A 134 -10.16 -8.28 12.30
CA ALA A 134 -9.60 -8.38 10.97
C ALA A 134 -10.70 -8.74 9.94
N CYS A 135 -10.59 -8.19 8.75
CA CYS A 135 -11.52 -8.39 7.64
C CYS A 135 -10.76 -8.42 6.32
N VAL A 136 -10.92 -9.49 5.54
CA VAL A 136 -10.34 -9.62 4.20
C VAL A 136 -11.46 -9.86 3.18
N ALA A 137 -11.60 -8.96 2.20
CA ALA A 137 -12.69 -8.95 1.22
C ALA A 137 -12.16 -8.73 -0.21
N PRO A 138 -11.52 -9.75 -0.81
CA PRO A 138 -11.01 -9.66 -2.17
C PRO A 138 -12.15 -9.65 -3.18
N LYS A 139 -12.03 -8.85 -4.25
CA LYS A 139 -12.93 -8.92 -5.42
C LYS A 139 -12.16 -9.38 -6.63
N ARG A 140 -12.40 -10.63 -7.07
CA ARG A 140 -11.71 -11.26 -8.19
C ARG A 140 -12.67 -12.11 -9.03
N PRO A 141 -12.84 -11.81 -10.32
CA PRO A 141 -13.60 -12.65 -11.24
C PRO A 141 -12.78 -13.85 -11.77
N PHE A 142 -11.45 -13.74 -11.84
CA PHE A 142 -10.52 -14.76 -12.32
C PHE A 142 -9.16 -14.65 -11.55
N GLY A 143 -8.39 -15.74 -11.38
CA GLY A 143 -7.05 -15.70 -10.73
C GLY A 143 -6.67 -16.93 -9.90
N HIS A 144 -5.35 -17.11 -9.68
CA HIS A 144 -4.72 -18.19 -8.90
C HIS A 144 -4.55 -17.82 -7.40
N GLU A 145 -3.84 -18.68 -6.65
CA GLU A 145 -3.86 -18.80 -5.19
C GLU A 145 -3.65 -17.49 -4.40
N HIS A 146 -4.36 -17.37 -3.27
CA HIS A 146 -4.29 -16.20 -2.41
C HIS A 146 -4.17 -16.60 -0.94
N PRO A 147 -2.98 -16.97 -0.48
CA PRO A 147 -2.79 -17.33 0.92
C PRO A 147 -3.12 -16.12 1.79
N THR A 148 -4.26 -16.21 2.48
CA THR A 148 -4.69 -15.23 3.47
C THR A 148 -4.53 -15.84 4.84
N VAL A 149 -3.71 -15.21 5.68
CA VAL A 149 -3.55 -15.59 7.08
C VAL A 149 -4.10 -14.49 7.95
N GLU A 150 -5.09 -14.83 8.77
CA GLU A 150 -5.76 -13.89 9.65
C GLU A 150 -5.58 -14.31 11.11
N PHE A 151 -4.96 -13.44 11.90
CA PHE A 151 -4.78 -13.63 13.33
C PHE A 151 -5.69 -12.67 14.09
N ARG A 152 -6.70 -13.25 14.75
CA ARG A 152 -7.60 -12.53 15.65
C ARG A 152 -7.19 -12.82 17.09
N SER A 153 -6.94 -11.77 17.87
CA SER A 153 -6.68 -11.83 19.32
C SER A 153 -7.80 -11.20 20.12
#